data_AF-A0A959PX23-F1
#
_entry.id   AF-A0A959PX23-F1
#
_cell.length_a   1.000
_cell.length_b   1.000
_cell.length_c   1.000
_cell.angle_alpha   90.00
_cell.angle_beta   90.00
_cell.angle_gamma   90.00
#
_symmetry.space_group_name_H-M   'P 1'
#
loop_
_entity.id
_entity.type
_entity.pdbx_description
1 polymer ?
#
loop_
_entity_poly.entity_id
_entity_poly.type
_entity_poly.pdbx_seq_one_letter_code
_entity_poly.pdbx_strand_id
1 'polypeptide(L)'
;MKNWLFVVLLCLPVILSAQCIKGNCKNGKGVYRYQNGAIYSGDFASHQPDGFGTLIFSNGNKYVGNWKKSMKEGEGKMIFTSGETYSGQFVSNRFNGYGIYQFKNGNRYEGYWKDGKPHGEGSLYKPDEETTVGIWESGQLLQQEGAREEPEHETATEVVYEELQDCNIEDCRTGIGKFDYSDGSHFEGEFLNGAPHGEGICLYQNGDHYAGEWYRDQPNGRGKMEYANGDVLEGVWQNGQFVRGKKILKSQPIKKEKKESKIYALLVGVSRYESFEALKYTDDDAYRVYAFLKSPEGGALADEQVNILIDESATKKNIMRSLDDLVARAGENDAVFCFFSGHGINGHFLPIDSDGYRNSLAYEEVKERLQACKAKQKLYVADACYSGSLLSTRTALTQSVEMLYSKLNETTGGTAFLLSSKKEEYSLESEGLRQGIFSHFLIKGLKGEADTDGDQIVSVTELYKYVYSTVRSYTKQAQTPILAGRFDENMPVGVVRTW
;
A
#
# COMPACT_ATOMS: atom_id res chain seq x y z
N MET A 1 64.41 7.60 -40.53
CA MET A 1 63.07 8.06 -40.95
C MET A 1 62.05 7.42 -40.03
N LYS A 2 61.49 8.17 -39.07
CA LYS A 2 60.42 7.69 -38.19
C LYS A 2 59.11 8.25 -38.74
N ASN A 3 58.28 7.39 -39.33
CA ASN A 3 56.93 7.76 -39.79
C ASN A 3 56.00 7.85 -38.59
N TRP A 4 55.50 9.05 -38.31
CA TRP A 4 54.33 9.24 -37.46
C TRP A 4 53.07 9.04 -38.30
N LEU A 5 52.31 8.00 -37.98
CA LEU A 5 50.94 7.82 -38.46
C LEU A 5 50.05 8.79 -37.66
N PHE A 6 49.58 9.86 -38.29
CA PHE A 6 48.48 10.67 -37.77
C PHE A 6 47.17 9.93 -38.00
N VAL A 7 46.57 9.37 -36.94
CA VAL A 7 45.19 8.88 -36.97
C VAL A 7 44.28 10.07 -36.73
N VAL A 8 43.62 10.54 -37.78
CA VAL A 8 42.56 11.55 -37.69
C VAL A 8 41.29 10.83 -37.19
N LEU A 9 40.95 11.03 -35.92
CA LEU A 9 39.70 10.54 -35.34
C LEU A 9 38.55 11.42 -35.84
N LEU A 10 37.88 10.99 -36.90
CA LEU A 10 36.64 11.61 -37.40
C LEU A 10 35.51 11.34 -36.40
N CYS A 11 35.22 12.33 -35.56
CA CYS A 11 34.07 12.32 -34.67
C CYS A 11 32.80 12.61 -35.49
N LEU A 12 32.15 11.54 -35.99
CA LEU A 12 30.85 11.65 -36.66
C LEU A 12 29.77 11.98 -35.61
N PRO A 13 28.94 13.02 -35.81
CA PRO A 13 27.86 13.33 -34.87
C PRO A 13 26.86 12.17 -34.85
N VAL A 14 26.62 11.61 -33.66
CA VAL A 14 25.61 10.58 -33.45
C VAL A 14 24.23 11.22 -33.63
N ILE A 15 23.60 10.99 -34.77
CA ILE A 15 22.21 11.41 -35.01
C ILE A 15 21.31 10.49 -34.15
N LEU A 16 20.67 11.06 -33.13
CA LEU A 16 19.71 10.36 -32.27
C LEU A 16 18.43 10.06 -33.08
N SER A 17 18.31 8.85 -33.63
CA SER A 17 17.08 8.39 -34.26
C SER A 17 16.08 7.87 -33.21
N ALA A 18 14.79 8.16 -33.41
CA ALA A 18 13.76 7.50 -32.62
C ALA A 18 13.74 6.00 -32.91
N GLN A 19 13.80 5.19 -31.86
CA GLN A 19 13.88 3.75 -31.99
C GLN A 19 13.37 3.06 -30.74
N CYS A 20 12.79 1.88 -30.94
CA CYS A 20 12.59 0.93 -29.86
C CYS A 20 13.96 0.37 -29.47
N ILE A 21 14.39 0.64 -28.24
CA ILE A 21 15.68 0.22 -27.71
C ILE A 21 15.61 -1.22 -27.17
N LYS A 22 14.49 -1.58 -26.53
CA LYS A 22 14.31 -2.87 -25.85
C LYS A 22 12.83 -3.26 -25.84
N GLY A 23 12.54 -4.56 -25.92
CA GLY A 23 11.18 -5.09 -25.78
C GLY A 23 10.27 -4.83 -26.98
N ASN A 24 8.96 -4.88 -26.76
CA ASN A 24 7.93 -4.74 -27.78
C ASN A 24 7.26 -3.37 -27.67
N CYS A 25 7.80 -2.37 -28.37
CA CYS A 25 7.22 -1.04 -28.45
C CYS A 25 6.00 -0.92 -29.38
N LYS A 26 5.41 -2.05 -29.81
CA LYS A 26 4.21 -2.10 -30.67
C LYS A 26 2.97 -2.52 -29.88
N ASN A 27 3.02 -3.64 -29.17
CA ASN A 27 1.90 -4.22 -28.42
C ASN A 27 2.46 -5.06 -27.25
N GLY A 28 2.94 -4.41 -26.20
CA GLY A 28 3.59 -5.06 -25.07
C GLY A 28 4.49 -4.11 -24.30
N LYS A 29 5.40 -4.64 -23.48
CA LYS A 29 6.34 -3.79 -22.71
C LYS A 29 7.58 -3.48 -23.52
N GLY A 30 8.00 -2.22 -23.54
CA GLY A 30 9.17 -1.79 -24.28
C GLY A 30 9.84 -0.55 -23.70
N VAL A 31 11.04 -0.27 -24.19
CA VAL A 31 11.78 0.97 -23.96
C VAL A 31 11.95 1.65 -25.30
N TYR A 32 11.34 2.82 -25.46
CA TYR A 32 11.37 3.61 -26.69
C TYR A 32 12.08 4.93 -26.45
N ARG A 33 13.06 5.23 -27.30
CA ARG A 33 13.70 6.55 -27.35
C ARG A 33 13.06 7.37 -28.45
N TYR A 34 12.59 8.55 -28.10
CA TYR A 34 12.06 9.54 -29.03
C TYR A 34 13.19 10.34 -29.66
N GLN A 35 12.91 10.99 -30.80
CA GLN A 35 13.90 11.79 -31.54
C GLN A 35 14.44 12.95 -30.70
N ASN A 36 13.60 13.52 -29.83
CA ASN A 36 13.98 14.60 -28.92
C ASN A 36 14.87 14.13 -27.76
N GLY A 37 15.19 12.84 -27.66
CA GLY A 37 16.00 12.25 -26.60
C GLY A 37 15.21 11.74 -25.39
N ALA A 38 13.89 11.98 -25.32
CA ALA A 38 13.06 11.41 -24.26
C ALA A 38 13.03 9.88 -24.35
N ILE A 39 12.88 9.22 -23.21
CA ILE A 39 12.85 7.76 -23.10
C ILE A 39 11.59 7.35 -22.36
N TYR A 40 10.73 6.59 -23.03
CA TYR A 40 9.61 5.92 -22.40
C TYR A 40 9.96 4.46 -22.11
N SER A 41 9.60 3.97 -20.94
CA SER A 41 9.69 2.58 -20.54
C SER A 41 8.38 2.16 -19.92
N GLY A 42 7.64 1.27 -20.55
CA GLY A 42 6.31 0.88 -20.08
C GLY A 42 5.52 0.07 -21.10
N ASP A 43 4.20 0.05 -20.89
CA ASP A 43 3.24 -0.66 -21.73
C ASP A 43 2.96 0.10 -23.05
N PHE A 44 2.89 -0.65 -24.15
CA PHE A 44 2.51 -0.17 -25.47
C PHE A 44 1.30 -0.92 -26.00
N ALA A 45 0.40 -0.20 -26.64
CA ALA A 45 -0.63 -0.74 -27.52
C ALA A 45 -0.67 0.07 -28.82
N SER A 46 -0.73 -0.61 -29.97
CA SER A 46 -0.75 0.01 -31.30
C SER A 46 0.36 1.05 -31.53
N HIS A 47 1.58 0.75 -31.06
CA HIS A 47 2.78 1.61 -31.10
C HIS A 47 2.73 2.87 -30.23
N GLN A 48 1.81 2.91 -29.26
CA GLN A 48 1.60 4.05 -28.37
C GLN A 48 1.74 3.63 -26.91
N PRO A 49 2.31 4.47 -26.03
CA PRO A 49 2.19 4.28 -24.58
C PRO A 49 0.73 4.08 -24.15
N ASP A 50 0.41 2.94 -23.57
CA ASP A 50 -0.95 2.57 -23.17
C ASP A 50 -0.87 1.50 -22.07
N GLY A 51 -1.35 1.82 -20.86
CA GLY A 51 -1.07 1.06 -19.63
C GLY A 51 -0.12 1.81 -18.69
N PHE A 52 0.68 1.11 -17.89
CA PHE A 52 1.56 1.78 -16.92
C PHE A 52 2.95 2.00 -17.50
N GLY A 53 3.57 3.15 -17.22
CA GLY A 53 4.92 3.41 -17.70
C GLY A 53 5.57 4.68 -17.16
N THR A 54 6.87 4.75 -17.37
CA THR A 54 7.72 5.87 -17.02
C THR A 54 8.18 6.60 -18.28
N LEU A 55 7.99 7.92 -18.33
CA LEU A 55 8.60 8.78 -19.34
C LEU A 55 9.66 9.67 -18.69
N ILE A 56 10.91 9.52 -19.11
CA ILE A 56 11.98 10.49 -18.84
C ILE A 56 12.00 11.44 -20.02
N PHE A 57 11.66 12.70 -19.76
CA PHE A 57 11.66 13.76 -20.76
C PHE A 57 13.10 14.15 -21.11
N SER A 58 13.29 14.75 -22.28
CA SER A 58 14.62 15.20 -22.73
C SER A 58 15.24 16.29 -21.85
N ASN A 59 14.41 17.03 -21.12
CA ASN A 59 14.84 18.00 -20.11
C ASN A 59 15.12 17.37 -18.72
N GLY A 60 15.06 16.04 -18.62
CA GLY A 60 15.31 15.26 -17.41
C GLY A 60 14.11 15.13 -16.47
N ASN A 61 12.99 15.81 -16.73
CA ASN A 61 11.77 15.59 -15.95
C ASN A 61 11.34 14.13 -16.08
N LYS A 62 10.57 13.61 -15.14
CA LYS A 62 10.15 12.21 -15.12
C LYS A 62 8.68 12.08 -14.75
N TYR A 63 7.89 11.43 -15.59
CA TYR A 63 6.54 10.99 -15.25
C TYR A 63 6.55 9.48 -14.97
N VAL A 64 5.84 9.04 -13.95
CA VAL A 64 5.57 7.63 -13.63
C VAL A 64 4.07 7.49 -13.41
N GLY A 65 3.37 6.66 -14.16
CA GLY A 65 1.93 6.51 -13.98
C GLY A 65 1.23 5.84 -15.14
N ASN A 66 -0.08 6.02 -15.16
CA ASN A 66 -0.97 5.41 -16.13
C ASN A 66 -1.04 6.23 -17.44
N TRP A 67 -1.18 5.51 -18.55
CA TRP A 67 -1.21 6.02 -19.92
C TRP A 67 -2.40 5.44 -20.67
N LYS A 68 -2.99 6.23 -21.55
CA LYS A 68 -4.02 5.80 -22.50
C LYS A 68 -3.76 6.50 -23.83
N LYS A 69 -3.50 5.75 -24.90
CA LYS A 69 -3.24 6.30 -26.25
C LYS A 69 -2.22 7.45 -26.26
N SER A 70 -1.04 7.22 -25.67
CA SER A 70 0.07 8.19 -25.53
C SER A 70 -0.20 9.39 -24.62
N MET A 71 -1.30 9.41 -23.87
CA MET A 71 -1.62 10.48 -22.93
C MET A 71 -1.54 9.97 -21.49
N LYS A 72 -0.98 10.76 -20.58
CA LYS A 72 -1.06 10.50 -19.13
C LYS A 72 -2.53 10.58 -18.71
N GLU A 73 -3.02 9.54 -18.05
CA GLU A 73 -4.44 9.33 -17.74
C GLU A 73 -4.56 8.54 -16.44
N GLY A 74 -5.43 8.92 -15.51
CA GLY A 74 -5.53 8.30 -14.18
C GLY A 74 -4.38 8.70 -13.25
N GLU A 75 -4.07 7.85 -12.27
CA GLU A 75 -3.04 8.18 -11.27
C GLU A 75 -1.63 8.23 -11.85
N GLY A 76 -0.84 9.20 -11.39
CA GLY A 76 0.57 9.29 -11.70
C GLY A 76 1.36 10.27 -10.82
N LYS A 77 2.67 10.27 -11.02
CA LYS A 77 3.62 11.15 -10.36
C LYS A 77 4.52 11.83 -11.38
N MET A 78 4.53 13.16 -11.36
CA MET A 78 5.43 14.00 -12.13
C MET A 78 6.56 14.47 -11.21
N ILE A 79 7.80 14.28 -11.62
CA ILE A 79 9.01 14.70 -10.92
C ILE A 79 9.75 15.66 -11.85
N PHE A 80 9.98 16.88 -11.38
CA PHE A 80 10.65 17.91 -12.16
C PHE A 80 12.12 17.99 -11.75
N THR A 81 13.01 18.27 -12.70
CA THR A 81 14.44 18.48 -12.40
C THR A 81 14.69 19.71 -11.54
N SER A 82 13.70 20.61 -11.42
CA SER A 82 13.70 21.71 -10.46
C SER A 82 13.65 21.25 -9.00
N GLY A 83 13.28 19.99 -8.74
CA GLY A 83 13.00 19.43 -7.42
C GLY A 83 11.51 19.43 -7.04
N GLU A 84 10.65 20.00 -7.90
CA GLU A 84 9.20 19.97 -7.70
C GLU A 84 8.62 18.59 -7.99
N THR A 85 7.50 18.27 -7.36
CA THR A 85 6.76 17.04 -7.68
C THR A 85 5.27 17.28 -7.70
N TYR A 86 4.56 16.52 -8.52
CA TYR A 86 3.11 16.37 -8.45
C TYR A 86 2.78 14.89 -8.31
N SER A 87 1.90 14.53 -7.39
CA SER A 87 1.34 13.17 -7.27
C SER A 87 -0.18 13.28 -7.25
N GLY A 88 -0.87 12.62 -8.17
CA GLY A 88 -2.32 12.69 -8.27
C GLY A 88 -2.84 12.31 -9.64
N GLN A 89 -4.06 12.72 -9.92
CA GLN A 89 -4.80 12.34 -11.10
C GLN A 89 -4.41 13.13 -12.36
N PHE A 90 -4.43 12.44 -13.50
CA PHE A 90 -4.19 12.99 -14.82
C PHE A 90 -5.36 12.71 -15.73
N VAL A 91 -5.73 13.69 -16.55
CA VAL A 91 -6.65 13.50 -17.67
C VAL A 91 -6.03 14.17 -18.89
N SER A 92 -5.86 13.41 -19.97
CA SER A 92 -5.30 13.93 -21.23
C SER A 92 -4.02 14.77 -21.04
N ASN A 93 -3.03 14.20 -20.34
CA ASN A 93 -1.73 14.79 -20.02
C ASN A 93 -1.70 15.91 -18.95
N ARG A 94 -2.84 16.39 -18.46
CA ARG A 94 -2.92 17.49 -17.49
C ARG A 94 -3.28 16.98 -16.10
N PHE A 95 -2.76 17.63 -15.07
CA PHE A 95 -3.22 17.43 -13.69
C PHE A 95 -4.72 17.75 -13.64
N ASN A 96 -5.51 16.80 -13.18
CA ASN A 96 -6.96 16.88 -13.12
C ASN A 96 -7.43 16.03 -11.96
N GLY A 97 -8.53 16.38 -11.30
CA GLY A 97 -8.95 15.68 -10.09
C GLY A 97 -8.03 15.99 -8.91
N TYR A 98 -8.01 15.16 -7.87
CA TYR A 98 -7.23 15.47 -6.68
C TYR A 98 -5.73 15.23 -6.89
N GLY A 99 -4.88 16.08 -6.30
CA GLY A 99 -3.45 15.89 -6.34
C GLY A 99 -2.64 16.82 -5.42
N ILE A 100 -1.42 16.38 -5.13
CA ILE A 100 -0.47 17.06 -4.26
C ILE A 100 0.69 17.56 -5.10
N TYR A 101 0.92 18.87 -5.08
CA TYR A 101 2.08 19.51 -5.71
C TYR A 101 3.04 20.03 -4.65
N GLN A 102 4.26 19.49 -4.62
CA GLN A 102 5.36 19.99 -3.82
C GLN A 102 6.19 20.98 -4.65
N PHE A 103 6.23 22.23 -4.21
CA PHE A 103 7.01 23.29 -4.83
C PHE A 103 8.48 23.26 -4.37
N LYS A 104 9.38 23.78 -5.22
CA LYS A 104 10.82 23.82 -4.95
C LYS A 104 11.17 24.61 -3.69
N ASN A 105 10.37 25.62 -3.37
CA ASN A 105 10.55 26.47 -2.20
C ASN A 105 10.06 25.81 -0.89
N GLY A 106 9.62 24.55 -0.93
CA GLY A 106 9.09 23.83 0.24
C GLY A 106 7.59 24.03 0.46
N ASN A 107 6.94 24.92 -0.29
CA ASN A 107 5.48 25.01 -0.26
C ASN A 107 4.86 23.72 -0.79
N ARG A 108 3.65 23.40 -0.36
CA ARG A 108 2.87 22.26 -0.85
C ARG A 108 1.45 22.73 -1.13
N TYR A 109 0.95 22.51 -2.33
CA TYR A 109 -0.48 22.60 -2.61
C TYR A 109 -1.07 21.19 -2.59
N GLU A 110 -2.23 21.06 -2.00
CA GLU A 110 -2.97 19.80 -1.92
C GLU A 110 -4.45 20.11 -2.08
N GLY A 111 -5.08 19.52 -3.08
CA GLY A 111 -6.45 19.85 -3.44
C GLY A 111 -6.81 19.39 -4.84
N TYR A 112 -7.95 19.86 -5.32
CA TYR A 112 -8.41 19.54 -6.66
C TYR A 112 -7.65 20.33 -7.73
N TRP A 113 -7.55 19.70 -8.89
CA TRP A 113 -6.89 20.23 -10.07
C TRP A 113 -7.86 20.15 -11.24
N LYS A 114 -7.81 21.18 -12.08
CA LYS A 114 -8.48 21.17 -13.38
C LYS A 114 -7.54 21.77 -14.40
N ASP A 115 -7.28 21.00 -15.45
CA ASP A 115 -6.43 21.41 -16.57
C ASP A 115 -5.06 21.96 -16.16
N GLY A 116 -4.43 21.31 -15.18
CA GLY A 116 -3.08 21.65 -14.72
C GLY A 116 -3.04 22.77 -13.68
N LYS A 117 -4.19 23.24 -13.18
CA LYS A 117 -4.28 24.33 -12.21
C LYS A 117 -5.06 23.92 -10.97
N PRO A 118 -4.69 24.42 -9.78
CA PRO A 118 -5.55 24.37 -8.59
C PRO A 118 -6.98 24.80 -8.93
N HIS A 119 -7.94 23.97 -8.55
CA HIS A 119 -9.36 24.19 -8.77
C HIS A 119 -10.15 23.57 -7.63
N GLY A 120 -11.39 24.01 -7.37
CA GLY A 120 -12.18 23.50 -6.27
C GLY A 120 -11.45 23.67 -4.93
N GLU A 121 -11.67 22.76 -3.99
CA GLU A 121 -11.05 22.88 -2.67
C GLU A 121 -9.56 22.54 -2.67
N GLY A 122 -8.79 23.32 -1.91
CA GLY A 122 -7.38 22.99 -1.66
C GLY A 122 -6.76 23.77 -0.52
N SER A 123 -5.66 23.22 0.00
CA SER A 123 -4.78 23.86 0.99
C SER A 123 -3.43 24.16 0.37
N LEU A 124 -2.92 25.35 0.64
CA LEU A 124 -1.54 25.73 0.40
C LEU A 124 -0.80 25.78 1.74
N TYR A 125 0.13 24.85 1.93
CA TYR A 125 1.06 24.80 3.04
C TYR A 125 2.33 25.57 2.68
N LYS A 126 2.80 26.40 3.60
CA LYS A 126 4.09 27.08 3.51
C LYS A 126 4.85 26.82 4.82
N PRO A 127 6.17 26.52 4.78
CA PRO A 127 6.93 26.06 5.95
C PRO A 127 6.86 26.94 7.21
N ASP A 128 6.55 28.23 7.07
CA ASP A 128 6.55 29.22 8.17
C ASP A 128 5.28 30.09 8.21
N GLU A 129 4.20 29.71 7.50
CA GLU A 129 2.94 30.44 7.51
C GLU A 129 1.77 29.53 7.87
N GLU A 130 0.67 30.14 8.31
CA GLU A 130 -0.59 29.43 8.49
C GLU A 130 -1.06 28.84 7.14
N THR A 131 -1.60 27.62 7.20
CA THR A 131 -2.06 26.92 6.00
C THR A 131 -3.22 27.69 5.38
N THR A 132 -3.08 28.07 4.11
CA THR A 132 -4.16 28.78 3.40
C THR A 132 -5.12 27.76 2.84
N VAL A 133 -6.33 27.68 3.40
CA VAL A 133 -7.41 26.80 2.94
C VAL A 133 -8.46 27.60 2.20
N GLY A 134 -8.99 27.04 1.12
CA GLY A 134 -10.19 27.59 0.50
C GLY A 134 -10.51 27.03 -0.87
N ILE A 135 -11.37 27.77 -1.60
CA ILE A 135 -11.80 27.42 -2.95
C ILE A 135 -10.88 28.09 -3.96
N TRP A 136 -10.37 27.29 -4.89
CA TRP A 136 -9.47 27.68 -5.97
C TRP A 136 -10.21 27.66 -7.30
N GLU A 137 -9.96 28.64 -8.15
CA GLU A 137 -10.41 28.63 -9.53
C GLU A 137 -9.28 29.06 -10.43
N SER A 138 -8.96 28.22 -11.43
CA SER A 138 -7.92 28.51 -12.41
C SER A 138 -6.57 28.90 -11.78
N GLY A 139 -6.22 28.28 -10.65
CA GLY A 139 -4.98 28.52 -9.93
C GLY A 139 -5.00 29.69 -8.95
N GLN A 140 -6.13 30.36 -8.79
CA GLN A 140 -6.29 31.49 -7.87
C GLN A 140 -7.22 31.11 -6.72
N LEU A 141 -6.85 31.50 -5.50
CA LEU A 141 -7.72 31.37 -4.34
C LEU A 141 -8.85 32.41 -4.47
N LEU A 142 -10.09 31.95 -4.54
CA LEU A 142 -11.29 32.79 -4.63
C LEU A 142 -11.83 33.17 -3.24
N GLN A 143 -11.79 32.23 -2.29
CA GLN A 143 -12.32 32.41 -0.94
C GLN A 143 -11.36 31.78 0.05
N GLN A 144 -10.90 32.55 1.04
CA GLN A 144 -10.05 32.08 2.13
C GLN A 144 -10.94 31.80 3.36
N GLU A 145 -10.88 30.60 3.94
CA GLU A 145 -11.51 30.34 5.24
C GLU A 145 -10.64 30.98 6.33
N GLY A 146 -11.02 32.18 6.77
CA GLY A 146 -10.47 32.82 7.97
C GLY A 146 -11.27 32.40 9.19
N ALA A 147 -10.57 32.13 10.31
CA ALA A 147 -11.15 31.87 11.61
C ALA A 147 -12.28 32.87 11.93
N ARG A 148 -13.54 32.41 11.81
CA ARG A 148 -14.72 33.10 12.32
C ARG A 148 -15.51 32.09 13.14
N GLU A 149 -15.93 32.55 14.31
CA GLU A 149 -16.87 31.85 15.19
C GLU A 149 -18.06 31.33 14.35
N GLU A 150 -18.30 30.03 14.46
CA GLU A 150 -19.42 29.38 13.78
C GLU A 150 -20.74 30.00 14.25
N PRO A 151 -21.66 30.35 13.33
CA PRO A 151 -23.05 30.51 13.73
C PRO A 151 -23.56 29.14 14.21
N GLU A 152 -24.15 29.15 15.40
CA GLU A 152 -24.85 28.01 15.97
C GLU A 152 -25.89 27.45 14.99
N HIS A 153 -25.92 26.11 14.91
CA HIS A 153 -27.05 25.30 14.47
C HIS A 153 -27.56 25.50 13.03
N GLU A 154 -27.14 24.59 12.14
CA GLU A 154 -28.11 23.84 11.34
C GLU A 154 -27.63 22.39 11.28
N THR A 155 -28.37 21.53 11.98
CA THR A 155 -28.23 20.07 11.95
C THR A 155 -28.23 19.60 10.51
N ALA A 156 -27.22 18.82 10.12
CA ALA A 156 -27.22 18.06 8.87
C ALA A 156 -28.57 17.35 8.77
N THR A 157 -29.40 17.80 7.83
CA THR A 157 -30.68 17.16 7.53
C THR A 157 -30.36 15.77 7.01
N GLU A 158 -30.89 14.75 7.69
CA GLU A 158 -30.97 13.39 7.16
C GLU A 158 -31.47 13.47 5.71
N VAL A 159 -30.64 13.05 4.77
CA VAL A 159 -31.08 12.86 3.39
C VAL A 159 -31.94 11.61 3.40
N VAL A 160 -33.24 11.78 3.60
CA VAL A 160 -34.21 10.69 3.56
C VAL A 160 -34.44 10.33 2.10
N TYR A 161 -33.85 9.21 1.66
CA TYR A 161 -34.12 8.63 0.36
C TYR A 161 -35.47 7.89 0.42
N GLU A 162 -36.47 8.35 -0.33
CA GLU A 162 -37.84 7.78 -0.26
C GLU A 162 -37.93 6.33 -0.77
N GLU A 163 -37.04 5.91 -1.68
CA GLU A 163 -36.93 4.54 -2.18
C GLU A 163 -35.46 4.16 -2.45
N LEU A 164 -34.87 3.29 -1.62
CA LEU A 164 -33.52 2.77 -1.81
C LEU A 164 -33.57 1.36 -2.42
N GLN A 165 -32.86 1.16 -3.53
CA GLN A 165 -32.64 -0.17 -4.08
C GLN A 165 -31.84 -1.01 -3.08
N ASP A 166 -32.34 -2.19 -2.74
CA ASP A 166 -31.64 -3.11 -1.83
C ASP A 166 -30.52 -3.83 -2.58
N CYS A 167 -29.31 -3.33 -2.40
CA CYS A 167 -28.11 -3.82 -3.09
C CYS A 167 -27.66 -5.20 -2.60
N ASN A 168 -28.27 -5.73 -1.53
CA ASN A 168 -28.06 -7.10 -1.08
C ASN A 168 -28.90 -8.10 -1.90
N ILE A 169 -29.98 -7.63 -2.56
CA ILE A 169 -30.89 -8.46 -3.36
C ILE A 169 -30.60 -8.30 -4.85
N GLU A 170 -30.34 -7.07 -5.31
CA GLU A 170 -30.03 -6.74 -6.71
C GLU A 170 -28.66 -6.04 -6.84
N ASP A 171 -27.87 -6.39 -7.86
CA ASP A 171 -26.53 -5.81 -8.09
C ASP A 171 -26.61 -4.31 -8.44
N CYS A 172 -26.32 -3.45 -7.46
CA CYS A 172 -26.26 -1.98 -7.61
C CYS A 172 -25.01 -1.54 -8.40
N ARG A 173 -25.01 -1.83 -9.70
CA ARG A 173 -23.90 -1.42 -10.57
C ARG A 173 -23.74 0.10 -10.64
N THR A 174 -24.82 0.87 -10.57
CA THR A 174 -24.80 2.33 -10.56
C THR A 174 -26.09 2.86 -9.97
N GLY A 175 -26.06 3.97 -9.24
CA GLY A 175 -27.27 4.65 -8.75
C GLY A 175 -27.35 4.67 -7.22
N ILE A 176 -28.49 5.05 -6.67
CA ILE A 176 -28.68 5.18 -5.22
C ILE A 176 -29.27 3.88 -4.67
N GLY A 177 -28.70 3.36 -3.59
CA GLY A 177 -29.20 2.16 -2.94
C GLY A 177 -28.73 2.04 -1.49
N LYS A 178 -29.10 0.92 -0.88
CA LYS A 178 -28.68 0.54 0.46
C LYS A 178 -27.98 -0.80 0.45
N PHE A 179 -27.02 -0.98 1.33
CA PHE A 179 -26.27 -2.22 1.48
C PHE A 179 -26.07 -2.52 2.96
N ASP A 180 -26.47 -3.72 3.37
CA ASP A 180 -26.35 -4.20 4.75
C ASP A 180 -25.14 -5.13 4.79
N TYR A 181 -24.04 -4.68 5.38
CA TYR A 181 -22.82 -5.47 5.46
C TYR A 181 -22.97 -6.59 6.48
N SER A 182 -22.29 -7.71 6.22
CA SER A 182 -22.32 -8.90 7.09
C SER A 182 -21.72 -8.67 8.48
N ASP A 183 -20.89 -7.63 8.65
CA ASP A 183 -20.39 -7.22 9.96
C ASP A 183 -21.42 -6.41 10.77
N GLY A 184 -22.61 -6.15 10.23
CA GLY A 184 -23.65 -5.34 10.88
C GLY A 184 -23.52 -3.84 10.62
N SER A 185 -22.54 -3.42 9.81
CA SER A 185 -22.51 -2.06 9.27
C SER A 185 -23.56 -1.90 8.17
N HIS A 186 -23.98 -0.68 7.90
CA HIS A 186 -25.07 -0.37 6.98
C HIS A 186 -24.72 0.88 6.18
N PHE A 187 -24.77 0.80 4.85
CA PHE A 187 -24.55 1.95 3.96
C PHE A 187 -25.79 2.31 3.17
N GLU A 188 -26.04 3.61 3.02
CA GLU A 188 -27.06 4.17 2.14
C GLU A 188 -26.44 5.30 1.32
N GLY A 189 -26.56 5.24 0.00
CA GLY A 189 -26.02 6.28 -0.86
C GLY A 189 -25.79 5.84 -2.29
N GLU A 190 -24.95 6.61 -2.98
CA GLU A 190 -24.61 6.36 -4.37
C GLU A 190 -23.63 5.18 -4.53
N PHE A 191 -23.81 4.42 -5.61
CA PHE A 191 -22.98 3.28 -6.04
C PHE A 191 -22.45 3.51 -7.44
N LEU A 192 -21.22 3.05 -7.70
CA LEU A 192 -20.60 2.97 -9.02
C LEU A 192 -19.76 1.70 -9.14
N ASN A 193 -20.08 0.87 -10.14
CA ASN A 193 -19.59 -0.49 -10.34
C ASN A 193 -19.77 -1.41 -9.12
N GLY A 194 -20.91 -1.32 -8.42
CA GLY A 194 -21.21 -2.20 -7.28
C GLY A 194 -20.54 -1.78 -5.96
N ALA A 195 -19.90 -0.61 -5.92
CA ALA A 195 -19.23 -0.09 -4.73
C ALA A 195 -19.74 1.30 -4.37
N PRO A 196 -19.82 1.66 -3.07
CA PRO A 196 -20.09 3.01 -2.61
C PRO A 196 -19.20 4.05 -3.29
N HIS A 197 -19.83 5.09 -3.82
CA HIS A 197 -19.20 6.13 -4.62
C HIS A 197 -20.11 7.36 -4.69
N GLY A 198 -19.59 8.59 -4.60
CA GLY A 198 -20.45 9.78 -4.51
C GLY A 198 -20.93 9.99 -3.08
N GLU A 199 -22.08 10.63 -2.86
CA GLU A 199 -22.55 10.92 -1.51
C GLU A 199 -23.17 9.68 -0.83
N GLY A 200 -22.92 9.49 0.46
CA GLY A 200 -23.49 8.38 1.21
C GLY A 200 -23.20 8.39 2.71
N ILE A 201 -23.97 7.57 3.42
CA ILE A 201 -23.92 7.42 4.87
C ILE A 201 -23.58 5.98 5.19
N CYS A 202 -22.64 5.74 6.10
CA CYS A 202 -22.34 4.42 6.65
C CYS A 202 -22.45 4.45 8.16
N LEU A 203 -23.27 3.57 8.71
CA LEU A 203 -23.36 3.25 10.14
C LEU A 203 -22.51 2.00 10.39
N TYR A 204 -21.49 2.09 11.23
CA TYR A 204 -20.59 0.97 11.52
C TYR A 204 -21.05 0.19 12.75
N GLN A 205 -20.77 -1.13 12.77
CA GLN A 205 -21.16 -1.99 13.90
C GLN A 205 -20.55 -1.57 15.25
N ASN A 206 -19.34 -1.01 15.22
CA ASN A 206 -18.67 -0.51 16.44
C ASN A 206 -19.35 0.73 17.03
N GLY A 207 -20.38 1.26 16.37
CA GLY A 207 -21.14 2.45 16.75
C GLY A 207 -20.60 3.75 16.12
N ASP A 208 -19.57 3.66 15.29
CA ASP A 208 -19.11 4.80 14.50
C ASP A 208 -20.10 5.07 13.35
N HIS A 209 -20.10 6.28 12.81
CA HIS A 209 -20.99 6.71 11.76
C HIS A 209 -20.28 7.71 10.84
N TYR A 210 -20.24 7.44 9.54
CA TYR A 210 -19.71 8.35 8.53
C TYR A 210 -20.81 8.86 7.61
N ALA A 211 -20.83 10.17 7.35
CA ALA A 211 -21.69 10.77 6.32
C ALA A 211 -20.85 11.68 5.42
N GLY A 212 -20.89 11.49 4.11
CA GLY A 212 -20.18 12.34 3.15
C GLY A 212 -19.87 11.63 1.84
N GLU A 213 -18.85 12.12 1.16
CA GLU A 213 -18.42 11.61 -0.14
C GLU A 213 -17.63 10.28 -0.01
N TRP A 214 -17.80 9.43 -1.02
CA TRP A 214 -17.23 8.10 -1.12
C TRP A 214 -16.53 7.92 -2.47
N TYR A 215 -15.45 7.16 -2.47
CA TYR A 215 -14.81 6.71 -3.71
C TYR A 215 -14.31 5.28 -3.57
N ARG A 216 -14.94 4.36 -4.30
CA ARG A 216 -14.59 2.92 -4.31
C ARG A 216 -14.60 2.33 -2.89
N ASP A 217 -15.75 2.44 -2.24
CA ASP A 217 -16.04 1.81 -0.94
C ASP A 217 -15.27 2.42 0.24
N GLN A 218 -14.80 3.66 0.10
CA GLN A 218 -14.04 4.36 1.13
C GLN A 218 -14.49 5.82 1.25
N PRO A 219 -14.55 6.38 2.48
CA PRO A 219 -14.64 7.82 2.72
C PRO A 219 -13.60 8.59 1.90
N ASN A 220 -14.06 9.52 1.07
CA ASN A 220 -13.20 10.27 0.16
C ASN A 220 -13.89 11.54 -0.30
N GLY A 221 -13.30 12.70 -0.08
CA GLY A 221 -13.98 14.00 -0.24
C GLY A 221 -14.46 14.53 1.11
N ARG A 222 -15.48 15.40 1.13
CA ARG A 222 -16.00 15.96 2.38
C ARG A 222 -16.85 14.92 3.12
N GLY A 223 -16.69 14.86 4.43
CA GLY A 223 -17.57 14.06 5.26
C GLY A 223 -17.30 14.23 6.74
N LYS A 224 -18.20 13.66 7.53
CA LYS A 224 -18.23 13.71 8.98
C LYS A 224 -18.26 12.29 9.52
N MET A 225 -17.24 11.95 10.29
CA MET A 225 -17.21 10.75 11.12
C MET A 225 -17.57 11.11 12.55
N GLU A 226 -18.55 10.42 13.10
CA GLU A 226 -18.92 10.42 14.50
C GLU A 226 -18.53 9.08 15.09
N TYR A 227 -17.63 9.06 16.06
CA TYR A 227 -17.16 7.85 16.69
C TYR A 227 -18.06 7.48 17.87
N ALA A 228 -18.15 6.18 18.19
CA ALA A 228 -18.92 5.68 19.33
C ALA A 228 -18.46 6.25 20.67
N ASN A 229 -17.18 6.61 20.78
CA ASN A 229 -16.61 7.28 21.95
C ASN A 229 -17.08 8.76 22.08
N GLY A 230 -17.80 9.27 21.09
CA GLY A 230 -18.34 10.63 21.01
C GLY A 230 -17.39 11.66 20.39
N ASP A 231 -16.23 11.23 19.88
CA ASP A 231 -15.37 12.08 19.06
C ASP A 231 -16.01 12.32 17.69
N VAL A 232 -15.78 13.50 17.13
CA VAL A 232 -16.28 13.85 15.79
C VAL A 232 -15.14 14.40 14.95
N LEU A 233 -14.99 13.88 13.75
CA LEU A 233 -14.08 14.36 12.71
C LEU A 233 -14.89 14.81 11.51
N GLU A 234 -14.94 16.11 11.26
CA GLU A 234 -15.69 16.71 10.15
C GLU A 234 -14.74 17.44 9.23
N GLY A 235 -14.66 17.03 7.96
CA GLY A 235 -13.66 17.56 7.05
C GLY A 235 -13.42 16.71 5.82
N VAL A 236 -12.21 16.80 5.28
CA VAL A 236 -11.80 16.10 4.07
C VAL A 236 -11.21 14.74 4.41
N TRP A 237 -11.66 13.72 3.67
CA TRP A 237 -11.28 12.33 3.75
C TRP A 237 -10.58 11.90 2.46
N GLN A 238 -9.64 10.96 2.55
CA GLN A 238 -9.00 10.35 1.39
C GLN A 238 -8.70 8.88 1.69
N ASN A 239 -9.20 7.98 0.85
CA ASN A 239 -8.99 6.53 0.99
C ASN A 239 -9.30 6.03 2.43
N GLY A 240 -10.40 6.53 3.01
CA GLY A 240 -10.84 6.17 4.35
C GLY A 240 -10.14 6.92 5.50
N GLN A 241 -9.18 7.80 5.22
CA GLN A 241 -8.43 8.55 6.24
C GLN A 241 -8.90 9.99 6.34
N PHE A 242 -9.07 10.49 7.57
CA PHE A 242 -9.31 11.90 7.81
C PHE A 242 -8.04 12.71 7.55
N VAL A 243 -8.06 13.56 6.52
CA VAL A 243 -6.91 14.37 6.11
C VAL A 243 -6.87 15.67 6.88
N ARG A 244 -8.00 16.41 6.94
CA ARG A 244 -8.07 17.74 7.58
C ARG A 244 -9.50 18.21 7.83
N GLY A 245 -9.71 18.98 8.89
CA GLY A 245 -11.00 19.55 9.24
C GLY A 245 -11.16 19.74 10.75
N LYS A 246 -12.39 19.92 11.20
CA LYS A 246 -12.77 20.09 12.60
C LYS A 246 -12.68 18.76 13.35
N LYS A 247 -11.92 18.73 14.44
CA LYS A 247 -11.88 17.61 15.38
C LYS A 247 -12.54 18.03 16.69
N ILE A 248 -13.72 17.50 16.98
CA ILE A 248 -14.37 17.67 18.28
C ILE A 248 -14.07 16.43 19.08
N LEU A 249 -12.98 16.47 19.84
CA LEU A 249 -12.60 15.37 20.72
C LEU A 249 -13.28 15.55 22.07
N LYS A 250 -14.10 14.60 22.49
CA LYS A 250 -14.69 14.66 23.84
C LYS A 250 -13.61 14.26 24.84
N SER A 251 -12.91 15.26 25.38
CA SER A 251 -12.02 15.04 26.53
C SER A 251 -12.86 14.65 27.74
N GLN A 252 -12.89 13.36 28.08
CA GLN A 252 -13.49 12.86 29.31
C GLN A 252 -12.52 11.90 30.02
N PRO A 253 -12.60 11.85 31.37
CA PRO A 253 -11.53 11.36 32.23
C PRO A 253 -11.35 9.85 32.08
N ILE A 254 -10.12 9.42 32.39
CA ILE A 254 -9.65 8.03 32.38
C ILE A 254 -10.63 7.15 33.18
N LYS A 255 -11.62 6.58 32.50
CA LYS A 255 -12.13 5.26 32.84
C LYS A 255 -11.06 4.28 32.41
N LYS A 256 -10.72 3.32 33.28
CA LYS A 256 -9.90 2.15 32.90
C LYS A 256 -10.67 1.38 31.83
N GLU A 257 -10.51 1.79 30.57
CA GLU A 257 -10.93 1.01 29.43
C GLU A 257 -10.09 -0.26 29.39
N LYS A 258 -10.77 -1.36 29.10
CA LYS A 258 -10.16 -2.64 28.79
C LYS A 258 -9.27 -2.37 27.58
N LYS A 259 -7.95 -2.31 27.76
CA LYS A 259 -6.99 -1.97 26.70
C LYS A 259 -7.20 -2.91 25.52
N GLU A 260 -7.90 -2.45 24.49
CA GLU A 260 -8.15 -3.22 23.28
C GLU A 260 -6.82 -3.56 22.63
N SER A 261 -6.67 -4.82 22.24
CA SER A 261 -5.50 -5.34 21.56
C SER A 261 -5.34 -4.65 20.20
N LYS A 262 -4.17 -4.06 19.94
CA LYS A 262 -3.89 -3.41 18.65
C LYS A 262 -3.03 -4.29 17.75
N ILE A 263 -3.16 -4.12 16.44
CA ILE A 263 -2.23 -4.67 15.46
C ILE A 263 -1.31 -3.54 15.01
N TYR A 264 0.01 -3.75 15.01
CA TYR A 264 0.99 -2.84 14.44
C TYR A 264 1.68 -3.47 13.25
N ALA A 265 1.78 -2.73 12.14
CA ALA A 265 2.31 -3.26 10.89
C ALA A 265 3.50 -2.48 10.33
N LEU A 266 4.47 -3.22 9.78
CA LEU A 266 5.57 -2.70 8.97
C LEU A 266 5.57 -3.39 7.61
N LEU A 267 5.38 -2.63 6.55
CA LEU A 267 5.30 -3.11 5.17
C LEU A 267 6.48 -2.55 4.37
N VAL A 268 7.24 -3.40 3.70
CA VAL A 268 8.42 -3.02 2.93
C VAL A 268 8.31 -3.59 1.52
N GLY A 269 8.39 -2.72 0.52
CA GLY A 269 8.39 -3.09 -0.90
C GLY A 269 9.60 -2.47 -1.61
N VAL A 270 10.47 -3.31 -2.18
CA VAL A 270 11.70 -2.86 -2.85
C VAL A 270 11.73 -3.41 -4.27
N SER A 271 11.54 -2.51 -5.25
CA SER A 271 11.44 -2.85 -6.67
C SER A 271 12.64 -2.35 -7.48
N ARG A 272 13.26 -1.23 -7.10
CA ARG A 272 14.28 -0.54 -7.92
C ARG A 272 15.68 -0.52 -7.31
N TYR A 273 16.46 -1.56 -7.56
CA TYR A 273 17.83 -1.62 -7.07
C TYR A 273 18.82 -0.87 -7.98
N GLU A 274 19.83 -0.23 -7.39
CA GLU A 274 20.96 0.31 -8.15
C GLU A 274 21.89 -0.80 -8.67
N SER A 275 22.07 -1.86 -7.86
CA SER A 275 23.05 -2.94 -8.11
C SER A 275 22.43 -4.27 -8.57
N PHE A 276 21.10 -4.35 -8.66
CA PHE A 276 20.37 -5.59 -9.01
C PHE A 276 19.31 -5.34 -10.08
N GLU A 277 18.84 -6.41 -10.72
CA GLU A 277 17.71 -6.32 -11.63
C GLU A 277 16.46 -5.82 -10.88
N ALA A 278 15.74 -4.88 -11.48
CA ALA A 278 14.50 -4.38 -10.92
C ALA A 278 13.44 -5.49 -10.89
N LEU A 279 12.70 -5.56 -9.79
CA LEU A 279 11.54 -6.43 -9.64
C LEU A 279 10.28 -5.71 -10.11
N LYS A 280 9.28 -6.46 -10.57
CA LYS A 280 8.17 -5.90 -11.34
C LYS A 280 6.95 -5.58 -10.49
N TYR A 281 6.76 -6.27 -9.36
CA TYR A 281 5.53 -6.18 -8.57
C TYR A 281 5.73 -6.04 -7.06
N THR A 282 6.95 -5.91 -6.57
CA THR A 282 7.23 -5.94 -5.12
C THR A 282 6.72 -4.72 -4.36
N ASP A 283 6.67 -3.55 -5.01
CA ASP A 283 6.02 -2.36 -4.51
C ASP A 283 4.49 -2.51 -4.51
N ASP A 284 3.92 -3.01 -5.61
CA ASP A 284 2.49 -3.35 -5.72
C ASP A 284 2.06 -4.38 -4.65
N ASP A 285 2.89 -5.38 -4.35
CA ASP A 285 2.63 -6.38 -3.32
C ASP A 285 2.50 -5.76 -1.93
N ALA A 286 3.41 -4.85 -1.56
CA ALA A 286 3.35 -4.13 -0.30
C ALA A 286 2.08 -3.25 -0.20
N TYR A 287 1.68 -2.58 -1.29
CA TYR A 287 0.44 -1.79 -1.32
C TYR A 287 -0.82 -2.65 -1.22
N ARG A 288 -0.82 -3.86 -1.78
CA ARG A 288 -1.98 -4.77 -1.68
C ARG A 288 -2.16 -5.32 -0.27
N VAL A 289 -1.05 -5.63 0.41
CA VAL A 289 -1.07 -6.00 1.84
C VAL A 289 -1.51 -4.82 2.70
N TYR A 290 -1.04 -3.61 2.40
CA TYR A 290 -1.53 -2.38 3.03
C TYR A 290 -3.04 -2.23 2.89
N ALA A 291 -3.56 -2.35 1.67
CA ALA A 291 -5.00 -2.25 1.41
C ALA A 291 -5.81 -3.31 2.16
N PHE A 292 -5.29 -4.53 2.29
CA PHE A 292 -5.91 -5.58 3.11
C PHE A 292 -5.97 -5.16 4.59
N LEU A 293 -4.85 -4.73 5.19
CA LEU A 293 -4.81 -4.33 6.61
C LEU A 293 -5.72 -3.12 6.92
N LYS A 294 -5.94 -2.26 5.93
CA LYS A 294 -6.88 -1.14 6.02
C LYS A 294 -8.34 -1.55 5.85
N SER A 295 -8.62 -2.72 5.29
CA SER A 295 -9.98 -3.24 5.15
C SER A 295 -10.48 -3.87 6.46
N PRO A 296 -11.81 -4.01 6.65
CA PRO A 296 -12.38 -4.66 7.83
C PRO A 296 -11.82 -6.08 8.06
N GLU A 297 -11.65 -6.87 6.99
CA GLU A 297 -11.12 -8.24 7.06
C GLU A 297 -9.66 -8.29 7.55
N GLY A 298 -8.88 -7.23 7.28
CA GLY A 298 -7.53 -7.07 7.80
C GLY A 298 -7.44 -6.31 9.12
N GLY A 299 -8.59 -5.98 9.73
CA GLY A 299 -8.68 -5.37 11.06
C GLY A 299 -8.83 -3.85 11.08
N ALA A 300 -9.09 -3.22 9.92
CA ALA A 300 -9.34 -1.77 9.78
C ALA A 300 -8.30 -0.90 10.53
N LEU A 301 -7.01 -1.25 10.40
CA LEU A 301 -5.94 -0.62 11.19
C LEU A 301 -5.91 0.90 10.99
N ALA A 302 -5.73 1.66 12.06
CA ALA A 302 -5.49 3.11 11.98
C ALA A 302 -4.13 3.43 11.32
N ASP A 303 -3.95 4.67 10.88
CA ASP A 303 -2.76 5.06 10.11
C ASP A 303 -1.49 5.01 10.95
N GLU A 304 -1.60 5.39 12.22
CA GLU A 304 -0.50 5.30 13.18
C GLU A 304 -0.09 3.85 13.46
N GLN A 305 -0.94 2.89 13.09
CA GLN A 305 -0.68 1.47 13.24
C GLN A 305 0.08 0.85 12.07
N VAL A 306 0.12 1.49 10.89
CA VAL A 306 0.74 0.92 9.68
C VAL A 306 1.86 1.83 9.16
N ASN A 307 3.08 1.32 9.12
CA ASN A 307 4.21 1.99 8.48
C ASN A 307 4.56 1.28 7.16
N ILE A 308 4.62 2.02 6.06
CA ILE A 308 4.93 1.48 4.72
C ILE A 308 6.18 2.17 4.15
N LEU A 309 7.16 1.37 3.76
CA LEU A 309 8.41 1.81 3.15
C LEU A 309 8.55 1.23 1.74
N ILE A 310 8.46 2.09 0.73
CA ILE A 310 8.60 1.73 -0.68
C ILE A 310 9.85 2.36 -1.28
N ASP A 311 10.63 1.55 -2.00
CA ASP A 311 11.83 1.92 -2.74
C ASP A 311 12.75 2.89 -1.99
N GLU A 312 12.87 4.15 -2.41
CA GLU A 312 13.77 5.17 -1.85
C GLU A 312 13.60 5.35 -0.33
N SER A 313 12.42 5.02 0.21
CA SER A 313 12.16 5.06 1.66
C SER A 313 12.57 3.77 2.37
N ALA A 314 12.70 2.65 1.66
CA ALA A 314 13.08 1.32 2.14
C ALA A 314 14.60 1.11 2.22
N THR A 315 15.31 2.11 2.76
CA THR A 315 16.73 1.99 3.12
C THR A 315 16.91 1.06 4.33
N LYS A 316 18.08 0.43 4.47
CA LYS A 316 18.41 -0.38 5.66
C LYS A 316 18.09 0.40 6.94
N LYS A 317 18.53 1.65 7.00
CA LYS A 317 18.36 2.54 8.15
C LYS A 317 16.88 2.76 8.51
N ASN A 318 16.04 3.04 7.51
CA ASN A 318 14.62 3.31 7.75
C ASN A 318 13.86 2.05 8.14
N ILE A 319 14.18 0.90 7.52
CA ILE A 319 13.57 -0.39 7.88
C ILE A 319 13.92 -0.74 9.34
N MET A 320 15.20 -0.64 9.71
CA MET A 320 15.63 -0.96 11.08
C MET A 320 15.00 -0.04 12.11
N ARG A 321 14.96 1.27 11.85
CA ARG A 321 14.29 2.22 12.73
C ARG A 321 12.81 1.90 12.90
N SER A 322 12.12 1.59 11.80
CA SER A 322 10.70 1.28 11.82
C SER A 322 10.41 0.00 12.61
N LEU A 323 11.31 -0.99 12.52
CA LEU A 323 11.23 -2.22 13.31
C LEU A 323 11.47 -1.93 14.80
N ASP A 324 12.47 -1.11 15.14
CA ASP A 324 12.75 -0.71 16.52
C ASP A 324 11.57 0.07 17.13
N ASP A 325 10.98 1.01 16.39
CA ASP A 325 9.81 1.79 16.81
C ASP A 325 8.60 0.89 17.05
N LEU A 326 8.38 -0.08 16.16
CA LEU A 326 7.30 -1.05 16.29
C LEU A 326 7.50 -1.93 17.53
N VAL A 327 8.72 -2.46 17.73
CA VAL A 327 9.08 -3.29 18.90
C VAL A 327 8.87 -2.52 20.21
N ALA A 328 9.20 -1.22 20.22
CA ALA A 328 9.03 -0.37 21.40
C ALA A 328 7.56 -0.04 21.70
N ARG A 329 6.71 0.09 20.68
CA ARG A 329 5.29 0.46 20.81
C ARG A 329 4.39 -0.70 21.21
N ALA A 330 4.66 -1.89 20.69
CA ALA A 330 3.76 -3.04 20.86
C ALA A 330 3.84 -3.64 22.28
N GLY A 331 2.72 -3.63 22.99
CA GLY A 331 2.57 -4.20 24.33
C GLY A 331 2.15 -5.68 24.33
N GLU A 332 2.08 -6.29 25.51
CA GLU A 332 1.85 -7.74 25.69
C GLU A 332 0.51 -8.27 25.18
N ASN A 333 -0.46 -7.39 24.90
CA ASN A 333 -1.76 -7.75 24.35
C ASN A 333 -1.86 -7.45 22.84
N ASP A 334 -0.85 -6.82 22.26
CA ASP A 334 -0.85 -6.38 20.86
C ASP A 334 -0.33 -7.48 19.93
N ALA A 335 -0.63 -7.34 18.65
CA ALA A 335 -0.08 -8.15 17.57
C ALA A 335 0.81 -7.31 16.66
N VAL A 336 1.76 -7.96 16.02
CA VAL A 336 2.68 -7.37 15.05
C VAL A 336 2.60 -8.12 13.74
N PHE A 337 2.47 -7.36 12.66
CA PHE A 337 2.49 -7.89 11.30
C PHE A 337 3.59 -7.21 10.49
N CYS A 338 4.59 -7.96 10.05
CA CYS A 338 5.63 -7.45 9.18
C CYS A 338 5.52 -8.12 7.80
N PHE A 339 5.67 -7.34 6.74
CA PHE A 339 5.71 -7.84 5.37
C PHE A 339 6.92 -7.25 4.64
N PHE A 340 7.71 -8.10 3.99
CA PHE A 340 8.82 -7.69 3.14
C PHE A 340 8.69 -8.33 1.77
N SER A 341 8.70 -7.52 0.71
CA SER A 341 8.77 -7.96 -0.68
C SER A 341 9.95 -7.29 -1.39
N GLY A 342 10.84 -8.11 -1.96
CA GLY A 342 12.09 -7.62 -2.56
C GLY A 342 13.09 -8.73 -2.83
N HIS A 343 14.31 -8.36 -3.26
CA HIS A 343 15.40 -9.31 -3.38
C HIS A 343 15.87 -9.82 -2.02
N GLY A 344 16.31 -11.07 -2.02
CA GLY A 344 17.01 -11.70 -0.91
C GLY A 344 18.19 -12.49 -1.43
N ILE A 345 19.24 -12.56 -0.62
CA ILE A 345 20.38 -13.45 -0.81
C ILE A 345 20.50 -14.33 0.44
N ASN A 346 21.40 -15.31 0.42
CA ASN A 346 21.56 -16.25 1.54
C ASN A 346 21.79 -15.48 2.86
N GLY A 347 20.82 -15.62 3.77
CA GLY A 347 20.81 -15.02 5.11
C GLY A 347 20.38 -13.54 5.19
N HIS A 348 20.03 -12.88 4.08
CA HIS A 348 19.84 -11.43 4.07
C HIS A 348 18.73 -10.95 3.13
N PHE A 349 17.92 -9.99 3.60
CA PHE A 349 17.02 -9.19 2.77
C PHE A 349 17.82 -8.03 2.16
N LEU A 350 17.47 -7.63 0.94
CA LEU A 350 18.13 -6.53 0.27
C LEU A 350 17.27 -5.26 0.32
N PRO A 351 17.65 -4.25 1.13
CA PRO A 351 17.03 -2.93 1.09
C PRO A 351 17.39 -2.19 -0.20
N ILE A 352 16.74 -1.05 -0.47
CA ILE A 352 16.94 -0.29 -1.71
C ILE A 352 18.40 0.14 -1.91
N ASP A 353 19.07 0.50 -0.81
CA ASP A 353 20.44 0.99 -0.74
C ASP A 353 21.46 -0.16 -0.67
N SER A 354 21.05 -1.38 -1.02
CA SER A 354 21.91 -2.54 -0.99
C SER A 354 22.91 -2.55 -2.13
N ASP A 355 24.18 -2.73 -1.75
CA ASP A 355 25.30 -3.03 -2.66
C ASP A 355 25.48 -4.54 -2.88
N GLY A 356 24.60 -5.37 -2.29
CA GLY A 356 24.66 -6.82 -2.37
C GLY A 356 25.69 -7.50 -1.48
N TYR A 357 26.42 -6.73 -0.66
CA TYR A 357 27.50 -7.28 0.16
C TYR A 357 27.53 -6.69 1.57
N ARG A 358 27.74 -5.38 1.69
CA ARG A 358 27.92 -4.69 2.99
C ARG A 358 26.62 -4.12 3.53
N ASN A 359 25.76 -3.62 2.65
CA ASN A 359 24.50 -3.00 3.04
C ASN A 359 23.34 -3.94 2.79
N SER A 360 23.17 -4.91 3.68
CA SER A 360 22.08 -5.88 3.63
C SER A 360 21.45 -6.03 5.01
N LEU A 361 20.21 -6.50 5.05
CA LEU A 361 19.46 -6.71 6.28
C LEU A 361 19.55 -8.18 6.67
N ALA A 362 20.32 -8.51 7.70
CA ALA A 362 20.48 -9.89 8.13
C ALA A 362 19.18 -10.45 8.69
N TYR A 363 18.85 -11.68 8.30
CA TYR A 363 17.66 -12.40 8.77
C TYR A 363 17.65 -12.56 10.29
N GLU A 364 18.81 -12.84 10.88
CA GLU A 364 18.93 -12.96 12.34
C GLU A 364 18.69 -11.61 13.03
N GLU A 365 19.12 -10.49 12.44
CA GLU A 365 18.94 -9.14 12.99
C GLU A 365 17.46 -8.75 13.10
N VAL A 366 16.66 -9.14 12.11
CA VAL A 366 15.19 -8.98 12.12
C VAL A 366 14.55 -9.90 13.16
N LYS A 367 15.00 -11.17 13.19
CA LYS A 367 14.47 -12.19 14.10
C LYS A 367 14.70 -11.84 15.56
N GLU A 368 15.89 -11.40 15.93
CA GLU A 368 16.23 -10.98 17.30
C GLU A 368 15.33 -9.85 17.79
N ARG A 369 15.04 -8.85 16.93
CA ARG A 369 14.12 -7.74 17.26
C ARG A 369 12.70 -8.19 17.47
N LEU A 370 12.19 -9.05 16.58
CA LEU A 370 10.85 -9.62 16.75
C LEU A 370 10.75 -10.53 17.96
N GLN A 371 11.81 -11.24 18.33
CA GLN A 371 11.86 -12.04 19.54
C GLN A 371 11.88 -11.16 20.81
N ALA A 372 12.54 -10.00 20.75
CA ALA A 372 12.54 -9.01 21.83
C ALA A 372 11.20 -8.26 21.96
N CYS A 373 10.34 -8.31 20.94
CA CYS A 373 9.04 -7.67 20.96
C CYS A 373 8.10 -8.33 21.98
N LYS A 374 7.51 -7.49 22.85
CA LYS A 374 6.57 -7.91 23.89
C LYS A 374 5.21 -8.35 23.35
N ALA A 375 4.87 -7.98 22.11
CA ALA A 375 3.63 -8.38 21.46
C ALA A 375 3.34 -9.86 21.66
N LYS A 376 2.06 -10.16 21.91
CA LYS A 376 1.60 -11.54 22.10
C LYS A 376 1.90 -12.33 20.83
N GLN A 377 1.58 -11.77 19.68
CA GLN A 377 1.64 -12.44 18.39
C GLN A 377 2.45 -11.61 17.40
N LYS A 378 3.37 -12.27 16.68
CA LYS A 378 4.21 -11.64 15.65
C LYS A 378 4.20 -12.51 14.42
N LEU A 379 3.71 -11.98 13.31
CA LEU A 379 3.81 -12.61 12.01
C LEU A 379 4.77 -11.81 11.14
N TYR A 380 5.82 -12.46 10.64
CA TYR A 380 6.70 -11.88 9.63
C TYR A 380 6.55 -12.66 8.33
N VAL A 381 6.09 -11.98 7.30
CA VAL A 381 5.90 -12.55 5.97
C VAL A 381 6.98 -12.01 5.04
N ALA A 382 7.67 -12.91 4.34
CA ALA A 382 8.75 -12.54 3.43
C ALA A 382 8.53 -13.11 2.03
N ASP A 383 8.24 -12.23 1.08
CA ASP A 383 8.29 -12.52 -0.36
C ASP A 383 9.66 -12.13 -0.95
N ALA A 384 10.65 -12.95 -0.64
CA ALA A 384 12.03 -12.75 -1.11
C ALA A 384 12.72 -14.09 -1.38
N CYS A 385 13.61 -14.10 -2.38
CA CYS A 385 14.47 -15.25 -2.68
C CYS A 385 15.31 -15.64 -1.46
N TYR A 386 15.63 -16.94 -1.32
CA TYR A 386 16.41 -17.47 -0.21
C TYR A 386 15.82 -17.22 1.18
N SER A 387 14.56 -16.76 1.29
CA SER A 387 13.92 -16.43 2.57
C SER A 387 14.01 -17.59 3.59
N GLY A 388 13.91 -18.84 3.12
CA GLY A 388 14.13 -20.05 3.93
C GLY A 388 15.48 -20.19 4.65
N SER A 389 16.53 -19.42 4.30
CA SER A 389 17.80 -19.48 5.02
C SER A 389 17.72 -18.95 6.46
N LEU A 390 16.63 -18.24 6.81
CA LEU A 390 16.28 -17.83 8.18
C LEU A 390 16.29 -19.02 9.16
N LEU A 391 16.16 -20.25 8.65
CA LEU A 391 16.00 -21.47 9.43
C LEU A 391 17.29 -22.30 9.56
N SER A 392 18.39 -21.88 8.94
CA SER A 392 19.61 -22.70 8.84
C SER A 392 20.50 -22.75 10.10
N THR A 393 20.07 -22.13 11.20
CA THR A 393 20.64 -22.31 12.56
C THR A 393 19.81 -23.27 13.40
N ARG A 394 19.67 -24.52 12.94
CA ARG A 394 19.35 -25.65 13.82
C ARG A 394 20.45 -26.70 13.70
N THR A 395 21.37 -26.66 14.67
CA THR A 395 22.18 -27.82 15.06
C THR A 395 21.24 -29.00 15.27
N ALA A 396 21.56 -30.14 14.67
CA ALA A 396 20.81 -31.38 14.78
C ALA A 396 20.50 -31.74 16.24
N LEU A 397 19.25 -32.04 16.58
CA LEU A 397 18.91 -32.74 17.82
C LEU A 397 17.62 -33.56 17.64
N THR A 398 17.78 -34.84 17.93
CA THR A 398 16.84 -35.96 17.80
C THR A 398 15.84 -36.01 18.96
N GLN A 399 14.61 -36.45 18.65
CA GLN A 399 13.47 -36.95 19.46
C GLN A 399 13.53 -37.00 21.01
N SER A 400 12.41 -36.65 21.67
CA SER A 400 11.60 -37.55 22.54
C SER A 400 10.33 -36.87 23.14
N VAL A 401 9.32 -37.69 23.44
CA VAL A 401 7.86 -37.41 23.45
C VAL A 401 7.29 -36.94 24.81
N GLU A 402 8.10 -36.44 25.75
CA GLU A 402 7.64 -36.05 27.11
C GLU A 402 7.35 -34.55 27.31
N MET A 403 7.70 -33.67 26.36
CA MET A 403 7.33 -32.24 26.39
C MET A 403 5.88 -31.96 25.92
N LEU A 404 5.15 -33.04 25.64
CA LEU A 404 3.72 -33.08 25.31
C LEU A 404 2.84 -32.68 26.52
N TYR A 405 3.35 -32.74 27.75
CA TYR A 405 2.56 -32.52 28.96
C TYR A 405 2.67 -31.11 29.58
N SER A 406 3.19 -30.11 28.87
CA SER A 406 3.01 -28.69 29.26
C SER A 406 2.38 -27.80 28.18
N LYS A 407 1.64 -28.42 27.24
CA LYS A 407 0.50 -27.80 26.52
C LYS A 407 -0.62 -27.24 27.45
N LEU A 408 -0.32 -27.04 28.72
CA LEU A 408 -1.21 -26.66 29.81
C LEU A 408 -0.76 -25.24 30.26
N ASN A 409 -1.32 -24.10 29.86
CA ASN A 409 -2.71 -23.80 29.51
C ASN A 409 -2.82 -22.48 28.66
N GLU A 410 -3.42 -22.57 27.47
CA GLU A 410 -4.45 -21.66 26.88
C GLU A 410 -4.06 -20.33 26.14
N THR A 411 -3.28 -20.48 25.07
CA THR A 411 -2.67 -19.50 24.12
C THR A 411 -1.44 -18.78 24.65
N THR A 412 -0.26 -19.05 24.06
CA THR A 412 1.00 -18.40 24.45
C THR A 412 1.51 -17.38 23.42
N GLY A 413 0.81 -17.22 22.29
CA GLY A 413 1.26 -16.36 21.20
C GLY A 413 2.57 -16.84 20.58
N GLY A 414 3.42 -15.93 20.11
CA GLY A 414 4.77 -16.23 19.62
C GLY A 414 5.13 -15.52 18.31
N THR A 415 6.23 -15.96 17.69
CA THR A 415 6.76 -15.40 16.44
C THR A 415 6.72 -16.44 15.34
N ALA A 416 5.90 -16.18 14.32
CA ALA A 416 5.80 -16.96 13.09
C ALA A 416 6.51 -16.23 11.94
N PHE A 417 7.22 -16.99 11.13
CA PHE A 417 7.83 -16.56 9.88
C PHE A 417 7.23 -17.36 8.73
N LEU A 418 6.52 -16.67 7.83
CA LEU A 418 5.95 -17.26 6.62
C LEU A 418 6.76 -16.77 5.42
N LEU A 419 7.50 -17.67 4.81
CA LEU A 419 8.54 -17.40 3.83
C LEU A 419 8.12 -17.93 2.47
N SER A 420 8.39 -17.18 1.41
CA SER A 420 7.91 -17.52 0.07
C SER A 420 8.64 -18.69 -0.59
N SER A 421 9.87 -19.02 -0.17
CA SER A 421 10.66 -20.11 -0.78
C SER A 421 11.63 -20.79 0.20
N LYS A 422 12.10 -22.00 -0.15
CA LYS A 422 13.23 -22.65 0.55
C LYS A 422 14.54 -21.88 0.37
N LYS A 423 15.52 -22.22 1.21
CA LYS A 423 16.88 -21.67 1.16
C LYS A 423 17.50 -21.81 -0.23
N GLU A 424 17.20 -22.87 -0.98
CA GLU A 424 17.77 -23.11 -2.31
C GLU A 424 16.84 -22.72 -3.47
N GLU A 425 15.68 -22.12 -3.18
CA GLU A 425 14.63 -21.79 -4.15
C GLU A 425 14.46 -20.27 -4.31
N TYR A 426 14.12 -19.84 -5.54
CA TYR A 426 13.82 -18.44 -5.86
C TYR A 426 12.34 -18.14 -5.60
N SER A 427 12.03 -16.89 -5.22
CA SER A 427 10.65 -16.40 -5.30
C SER A 427 10.31 -16.02 -6.74
N LEU A 428 9.07 -16.26 -7.16
CA LEU A 428 8.64 -16.09 -8.55
C LEU A 428 7.53 -15.05 -8.69
N GLU A 429 7.63 -14.22 -9.72
CA GLU A 429 6.60 -13.30 -10.18
C GLU A 429 5.83 -13.90 -11.37
N SER A 430 4.52 -13.65 -11.47
CA SER A 430 3.71 -14.08 -12.61
C SER A 430 3.26 -12.88 -13.44
N GLU A 431 3.57 -12.91 -14.74
CA GLU A 431 3.02 -11.93 -15.68
C GLU A 431 1.51 -12.06 -15.85
N GLY A 432 0.96 -13.28 -15.73
CA GLY A 432 -0.47 -13.53 -15.82
C GLY A 432 -1.26 -13.01 -14.62
N LEU A 433 -0.69 -13.11 -13.41
CA LEU A 433 -1.30 -12.56 -12.20
C LEU A 433 -0.98 -11.07 -11.99
N ARG A 434 0.01 -10.55 -12.73
CA ARG A 434 0.60 -9.22 -12.54
C ARG A 434 1.01 -8.97 -11.08
N GLN A 435 1.61 -9.99 -10.45
CA GLN A 435 1.91 -10.01 -9.03
C GLN A 435 3.01 -11.05 -8.69
N GLY A 436 3.69 -10.90 -7.55
CA GLY A 436 4.39 -12.02 -6.89
C GLY A 436 3.44 -13.18 -6.64
N ILE A 437 3.81 -14.40 -7.04
CA ILE A 437 2.91 -15.58 -6.97
C ILE A 437 2.55 -15.89 -5.52
N PHE A 438 3.53 -15.80 -4.62
CA PHE A 438 3.32 -16.00 -3.19
C PHE A 438 2.41 -14.90 -2.60
N SER A 439 2.73 -13.62 -2.83
CA SER A 439 1.95 -12.49 -2.33
C SER A 439 0.49 -12.53 -2.82
N HIS A 440 0.24 -12.98 -4.05
CA HIS A 440 -1.09 -13.18 -4.58
C HIS A 440 -1.92 -14.15 -3.75
N PHE A 441 -1.43 -15.37 -3.55
CA PHE A 441 -2.14 -16.38 -2.76
C PHE A 441 -2.16 -16.06 -1.27
N LEU A 442 -1.14 -15.39 -0.74
CA LEU A 442 -1.16 -14.88 0.64
C LEU A 442 -2.39 -14.02 0.89
N ILE A 443 -2.65 -13.02 0.04
CA ILE A 443 -3.77 -12.09 0.22
C ILE A 443 -5.12 -12.81 0.05
N LYS A 444 -5.24 -13.74 -0.91
CA LYS A 444 -6.47 -14.54 -1.05
C LYS A 444 -6.75 -15.40 0.18
N GLY A 445 -5.70 -16.02 0.73
CA GLY A 445 -5.80 -16.79 1.96
C GLY A 445 -6.21 -15.92 3.15
N LEU A 446 -5.58 -14.76 3.32
CA LEU A 446 -5.90 -13.78 4.37
C LEU A 446 -7.34 -13.25 4.28
N LYS A 447 -7.87 -13.11 3.07
CA LYS A 447 -9.28 -12.72 2.81
C LYS A 447 -10.29 -13.86 3.03
N GLY A 448 -9.80 -15.05 3.39
CA GLY A 448 -10.64 -16.14 3.87
C GLY A 448 -10.67 -17.39 3.02
N GLU A 449 -9.99 -17.45 1.87
CA GLU A 449 -9.90 -18.71 1.13
C GLU A 449 -9.09 -19.80 1.88
N ALA A 450 -8.39 -19.39 2.94
CA ALA A 450 -7.66 -20.30 3.80
C ALA A 450 -8.48 -20.84 4.98
N ASP A 451 -9.66 -20.28 5.30
CA ASP A 451 -10.52 -20.79 6.37
C ASP A 451 -11.12 -22.13 5.93
N THR A 452 -10.54 -23.20 6.45
CA THR A 452 -10.86 -24.57 6.02
C THR A 452 -11.80 -25.27 6.99
N ASP A 453 -11.89 -24.80 8.23
CA ASP A 453 -12.81 -25.34 9.23
C ASP A 453 -14.13 -24.54 9.36
N GLY A 454 -14.21 -23.38 8.70
CA GLY A 454 -15.42 -22.56 8.59
C GLY A 454 -15.73 -21.79 9.87
N ASP A 455 -14.75 -21.58 10.74
CA ASP A 455 -14.91 -20.86 12.01
C ASP A 455 -14.85 -19.34 11.86
N GLN A 456 -14.72 -18.86 10.61
CA GLN A 456 -14.63 -17.45 10.22
C GLN A 456 -13.32 -16.78 10.63
N ILE A 457 -12.33 -17.54 11.07
CA ILE A 457 -11.01 -17.04 11.45
C ILE A 457 -9.97 -17.78 10.60
N VAL A 458 -9.14 -17.03 9.89
CA VAL A 458 -7.97 -17.62 9.26
C VAL A 458 -6.87 -17.75 10.31
N SER A 459 -6.52 -18.96 10.69
CA SER A 459 -5.33 -19.22 11.52
C SER A 459 -4.03 -19.19 10.69
N VAL A 460 -2.89 -18.97 11.34
CA VAL A 460 -1.57 -19.00 10.68
C VAL A 460 -1.29 -20.37 10.03
N THR A 461 -1.79 -21.44 10.63
CA THR A 461 -1.61 -22.81 10.11
C THR A 461 -2.46 -23.05 8.87
N GLU A 462 -3.68 -22.55 8.86
CA GLU A 462 -4.57 -22.57 7.69
C GLU A 462 -4.02 -21.75 6.55
N LEU A 463 -3.63 -20.50 6.82
CA LEU A 463 -2.98 -19.64 5.85
C LEU A 463 -1.77 -20.34 5.23
N TYR A 464 -0.91 -20.95 6.05
CA TYR A 464 0.23 -21.71 5.54
C TYR A 464 -0.19 -22.90 4.67
N LYS A 465 -1.14 -23.74 5.09
CA LYS A 465 -1.60 -24.89 4.29
C LYS A 465 -2.17 -24.45 2.94
N TYR A 466 -2.98 -23.38 2.94
CA TYR A 466 -3.52 -22.79 1.73
C TYR A 466 -2.41 -22.28 0.81
N VAL A 467 -1.52 -21.43 1.30
CA VAL A 467 -0.43 -20.84 0.50
C VAL A 467 0.55 -21.92 0.02
N TYR A 468 0.89 -22.88 0.88
CA TYR A 468 1.78 -24.00 0.52
C TYR A 468 1.22 -24.83 -0.65
N SER A 469 -0.07 -25.17 -0.61
CA SER A 469 -0.70 -25.99 -1.64
C SER A 469 -0.89 -25.22 -2.95
N THR A 470 -1.43 -24.00 -2.88
CA THR A 470 -1.74 -23.16 -4.05
C THR A 470 -0.49 -22.71 -4.79
N VAL A 471 0.53 -22.20 -4.07
CA VAL A 471 1.79 -21.76 -4.68
C VAL A 471 2.53 -22.92 -5.34
N ARG A 472 2.65 -24.08 -4.67
CA ARG A 472 3.30 -25.26 -5.28
C ARG A 472 2.53 -25.78 -6.49
N SER A 473 1.20 -25.78 -6.44
CA SER A 473 0.38 -26.18 -7.58
C SER A 473 0.59 -25.23 -8.77
N TYR A 474 0.49 -23.93 -8.54
CA TYR A 474 0.61 -22.90 -9.58
C TYR A 474 2.02 -22.88 -10.20
N THR A 475 3.06 -23.01 -9.39
CA THR A 475 4.46 -22.99 -9.83
C THR A 475 4.99 -24.34 -10.29
N LYS A 476 4.16 -25.40 -10.32
CA LYS A 476 4.58 -26.78 -10.60
C LYS A 476 5.76 -27.22 -9.72
N GLN A 477 5.66 -26.90 -8.43
CA GLN A 477 6.65 -27.16 -7.37
C GLN A 477 7.96 -26.37 -7.48
N ALA A 478 8.06 -25.35 -8.34
CA ALA A 478 9.26 -24.52 -8.45
C ALA A 478 9.46 -23.58 -7.24
N GLN A 479 8.39 -23.28 -6.51
CA GLN A 479 8.43 -22.46 -5.29
C GLN A 479 7.69 -23.18 -4.16
N THR A 480 8.38 -23.34 -3.02
CA THR A 480 7.85 -24.00 -1.83
C THR A 480 7.83 -23.03 -0.64
N PRO A 481 6.65 -22.52 -0.25
CA PRO A 481 6.51 -21.72 0.97
C PRO A 481 6.94 -22.49 2.22
N ILE A 482 7.46 -21.78 3.22
CA ILE A 482 7.84 -22.35 4.52
C ILE A 482 7.19 -21.55 5.65
N LEU A 483 6.64 -22.26 6.64
CA LEU A 483 6.27 -21.71 7.93
C LEU A 483 7.26 -22.16 9.00
N ALA A 484 7.70 -21.24 9.85
CA ALA A 484 8.66 -21.52 10.91
C ALA A 484 8.55 -20.56 12.10
N GLY A 485 9.25 -20.89 13.18
CA GLY A 485 9.27 -20.11 14.41
C GLY A 485 8.69 -20.88 15.59
N ARG A 486 8.40 -20.14 16.67
CA ARG A 486 7.71 -20.65 17.86
C ARG A 486 6.47 -19.80 18.03
N PHE A 487 5.31 -20.37 17.70
CA PHE A 487 4.03 -19.68 17.66
C PHE A 487 2.90 -20.64 18.02
N ASP A 488 1.74 -20.06 18.32
CA ASP A 488 0.48 -20.80 18.47
C ASP A 488 -0.06 -21.16 17.09
N GLU A 489 -0.32 -22.44 16.83
CA GLU A 489 -0.82 -22.93 15.52
C GLU A 489 -2.18 -22.30 15.17
N ASN A 490 -2.96 -21.90 16.17
CA ASN A 490 -4.27 -21.27 16.01
C ASN A 490 -4.18 -19.74 16.10
N MET A 491 -2.99 -19.15 15.98
CA MET A 491 -2.81 -17.69 15.96
C MET A 491 -3.65 -17.09 14.82
N PRO A 492 -4.60 -16.19 15.11
CA PRO A 492 -5.44 -15.57 14.09
C PRO A 492 -4.62 -14.60 13.24
N VAL A 493 -4.82 -14.64 11.92
CA VAL A 493 -4.13 -13.78 10.95
C VAL A 493 -5.08 -13.10 9.96
N GLY A 494 -6.35 -13.48 9.94
CA GLY A 494 -7.41 -12.84 9.17
C GLY A 494 -8.78 -13.27 9.67
N VAL A 495 -9.83 -12.57 9.25
CA VAL A 495 -11.22 -12.88 9.55
C VAL A 495 -11.99 -13.06 8.24
N VAL A 496 -12.86 -14.07 8.17
CA VAL A 496 -13.63 -14.45 6.98
C VAL A 496 -15.07 -14.05 7.16
N ARG A 497 -15.61 -13.30 6.20
CA ARG A 497 -17.03 -12.98 6.18
C ARG A 497 -17.81 -14.17 5.61
N THR A 498 -18.88 -14.56 6.30
CA THR A 498 -19.94 -15.37 5.69
C THR A 498 -20.99 -14.44 5.09
N TRP A 499 -21.52 -14.85 3.94
CA TRP A 499 -22.56 -14.17 3.17
C TRP A 499 -23.95 -14.57 3.67
#